data_AF-A0A1C6I6X3-F1
#
_entry.id   AF-A0A1C6I6X3-F1
#
_cell.length_a   1.000
_cell.length_b   1.000
_cell.length_c   1.000
_cell.angle_alpha   90.00
_cell.angle_beta   90.00
_cell.angle_gamma   90.00
#
_symmetry.space_group_name_H-M   'P 1'
#
loop_
_entity.id
_entity.type
_entity.pdbx_description
1 polymer ?
#
loop_
_entity_poly.entity_id
_entity_poly.type
_entity_poly.pdbx_seq_one_letter_code
_entity_poly.pdbx_strand_id
1 'polypeptide(L)'
;MAIVGNARMDASRQADENCLKAILMIHIDKGRAYVSDLAEALGVALTTAYYSAYRLADAGYIQPLERRGGRKSNKQTLVLTPEGEKLASQILEKHQQIQRWLTCLGVPKEEADEEACHWEHSITDKTMEAIQHHVEMAARIRGGDANAVDVMNAMARAFGQGNNQTISGNLISIIDQYGGAEGIRRKGELSARAGGDDQLEETLVFLEESGGIDKVRADLLSFSRLKKMTDRNGGEDGMAALFALCEELGGVRRLNKLKTLADAMGGIDQVLRILGQNYKLWSAALQADHHET
;
A
#
# COMPACT_ATOMS: atom_id res chain seq x y z
N MET A 1 28.60 -31.99 -29.94
CA MET A 1 27.93 -32.67 -28.80
C MET A 1 27.74 -31.70 -27.61
N ALA A 2 27.28 -30.47 -27.85
CA ALA A 2 27.07 -29.42 -26.83
C ALA A 2 25.65 -28.83 -26.81
N ILE A 3 24.82 -29.15 -27.82
CA ILE A 3 23.47 -28.57 -28.00
C ILE A 3 22.45 -29.18 -27.02
N VAL A 4 22.63 -30.45 -26.63
CA VAL A 4 21.68 -31.16 -25.73
C VAL A 4 21.81 -30.72 -24.26
N GLY A 5 22.98 -30.21 -23.85
CA GLY A 5 23.21 -29.72 -22.49
C GLY A 5 22.49 -28.41 -22.21
N ASN A 6 22.51 -27.48 -23.16
CA ASN A 6 21.91 -26.15 -23.01
C ASN A 6 20.37 -26.22 -22.95
N ALA A 7 19.75 -26.97 -23.86
CA ALA A 7 18.29 -27.10 -23.92
C ALA A 7 17.65 -27.68 -22.64
N ARG A 8 18.35 -28.59 -21.94
CA ARG A 8 17.86 -29.14 -20.66
C ARG A 8 17.99 -28.15 -19.50
N MET A 9 19.05 -27.33 -19.49
CA MET A 9 19.23 -26.27 -18.50
C MET A 9 18.20 -25.16 -18.70
N ASP A 10 17.95 -24.80 -19.96
CA ASP A 10 16.96 -23.78 -20.34
C ASP A 10 15.53 -24.23 -19.97
N ALA A 11 15.18 -25.50 -20.23
CA ALA A 11 13.87 -26.06 -19.84
C ALA A 11 13.67 -26.13 -18.31
N SER A 12 14.73 -26.47 -17.55
CA SER A 12 14.63 -26.49 -16.08
C SER A 12 14.43 -25.10 -15.51
N ARG A 13 15.13 -24.11 -16.05
CA ARG A 13 15.00 -22.71 -15.65
C ARG A 13 13.61 -22.18 -15.97
N GLN A 14 13.11 -22.42 -17.18
CA GLN A 14 11.75 -22.03 -17.56
C GLN A 14 10.70 -22.66 -16.64
N ALA A 15 10.88 -23.93 -16.26
CA ALA A 15 9.97 -24.57 -15.31
C ALA A 15 9.98 -23.91 -13.92
N ASP A 16 11.15 -23.49 -13.42
CA ASP A 16 11.26 -22.77 -12.15
C ASP A 16 10.62 -21.38 -12.23
N GLU A 17 10.88 -20.65 -13.31
CA GLU A 17 10.30 -19.33 -13.60
C GLU A 17 8.76 -19.41 -13.68
N ASN A 18 8.21 -20.42 -14.35
CA ASN A 18 6.76 -20.69 -14.39
C ASN A 18 6.17 -20.98 -13.02
N CYS A 19 6.86 -21.78 -12.20
CA CYS A 19 6.40 -22.06 -10.84
C CYS A 19 6.38 -20.78 -9.99
N LEU A 20 7.40 -19.93 -10.09
CA LEU A 20 7.47 -18.67 -9.35
C LEU A 20 6.37 -17.69 -9.79
N LYS A 21 6.12 -17.56 -11.11
CA LYS A 21 5.02 -16.77 -11.66
C LYS A 21 3.67 -17.26 -11.13
N ALA A 22 3.44 -18.57 -11.16
CA ALA A 22 2.20 -19.18 -10.68
C ALA A 22 1.99 -18.96 -9.17
N ILE A 23 3.03 -19.14 -8.35
CA ILE A 23 2.96 -18.87 -6.90
C ILE A 23 2.57 -17.41 -6.64
N LEU A 24 3.20 -16.46 -7.34
CA LEU A 24 2.88 -15.04 -7.23
C LEU A 24 1.43 -14.75 -7.63
N MET A 25 0.97 -15.29 -8.76
CA MET A 25 -0.42 -15.12 -9.22
C MET A 25 -1.43 -15.68 -8.22
N ILE A 26 -1.16 -16.86 -7.65
CA ILE A 26 -2.03 -17.46 -6.62
C ILE A 26 -2.06 -16.60 -5.36
N HIS A 27 -0.93 -16.03 -4.92
CA HIS A 27 -0.93 -15.10 -3.79
C HIS A 27 -1.76 -13.85 -4.07
N ILE A 28 -1.70 -13.30 -5.28
CA ILE A 28 -2.50 -12.14 -5.68
C ILE A 28 -4.00 -12.48 -5.67
N ASP A 29 -4.37 -13.67 -6.16
CA ASP A 29 -5.76 -14.11 -6.31
C ASP A 29 -6.39 -14.57 -4.97
N LYS A 30 -5.66 -15.39 -4.20
CA LYS A 30 -6.18 -16.10 -3.02
C LYS A 30 -5.57 -15.62 -1.70
N GLY A 31 -4.60 -14.73 -1.71
CA GLY A 31 -3.81 -14.28 -0.55
C GLY A 31 -2.76 -15.32 -0.06
N ARG A 32 -2.97 -16.60 -0.35
CA ARG A 32 -2.12 -17.71 0.08
C ARG A 32 -2.01 -18.76 -1.03
N ALA A 33 -0.81 -19.29 -1.22
CA ALA A 33 -0.54 -20.34 -2.19
C ALA A 33 -0.20 -21.65 -1.49
N TYR A 34 -0.85 -22.74 -1.86
CA TYR A 34 -0.47 -24.10 -1.47
C TYR A 34 0.10 -24.87 -2.66
N VAL A 35 0.80 -25.97 -2.38
CA VAL A 35 1.35 -26.85 -3.44
C VAL A 35 0.24 -27.45 -4.31
N SER A 36 -0.96 -27.65 -3.75
CA SER A 36 -2.14 -28.07 -4.50
C SER A 36 -2.62 -27.01 -5.49
N ASP A 37 -2.68 -25.74 -5.09
CA ASP A 37 -3.01 -24.64 -5.99
C ASP A 37 -1.96 -24.51 -7.11
N LEU A 38 -0.67 -24.70 -6.78
CA LEU A 38 0.42 -24.68 -7.75
C LEU A 38 0.28 -25.82 -8.77
N ALA A 39 -0.07 -27.02 -8.31
CA ALA A 39 -0.30 -28.18 -9.18
C ALA A 39 -1.46 -27.94 -10.15
N GLU A 40 -2.57 -27.39 -9.64
CA GLU A 40 -3.74 -27.03 -10.43
C GLU A 40 -3.42 -25.94 -11.47
N ALA A 41 -2.77 -24.85 -11.05
CA ALA A 41 -2.43 -23.73 -11.91
C ALA A 41 -1.49 -24.12 -13.07
N LEU A 42 -0.55 -25.05 -12.83
CA LEU A 42 0.38 -25.53 -13.84
C LEU A 42 -0.14 -26.74 -14.63
N GLY A 43 -1.30 -27.31 -14.27
CA GLY A 43 -1.83 -28.52 -14.89
C GLY A 43 -0.94 -29.76 -14.69
N VAL A 44 -0.19 -29.83 -13.60
CA VAL A 44 0.78 -30.91 -13.31
C VAL A 44 0.31 -31.80 -12.15
N ALA A 45 0.86 -33.00 -12.06
CA ALA A 45 0.61 -33.88 -10.92
C ALA A 45 1.12 -33.23 -9.61
N LEU A 46 0.39 -33.44 -8.51
CA LEU A 46 0.75 -32.92 -7.18
C LEU A 46 2.17 -33.30 -6.77
N THR A 47 2.62 -34.52 -7.10
CA THR A 47 4.00 -34.97 -6.83
C THR A 47 5.05 -34.17 -7.58
N THR A 48 4.75 -33.74 -8.81
CA THR A 48 5.61 -32.87 -9.61
C THR A 48 5.68 -31.47 -9.01
N ALA A 49 4.53 -30.92 -8.59
CA ALA A 49 4.49 -29.62 -7.92
C ALA A 49 5.29 -29.62 -6.61
N TYR A 50 5.21 -30.68 -5.79
CA TYR A 50 6.07 -30.82 -4.60
C TYR A 50 7.55 -30.83 -4.96
N TYR A 51 7.94 -31.58 -6.00
CA TYR A 51 9.33 -31.63 -6.45
C TYR A 51 9.85 -30.24 -6.87
N SER A 52 9.07 -29.52 -7.69
CA SER A 52 9.41 -28.15 -8.08
C SER A 52 9.49 -27.20 -6.88
N ALA A 53 8.54 -27.29 -5.95
CA ALA A 53 8.53 -26.45 -4.76
C ALA A 53 9.76 -26.70 -3.86
N TYR A 54 10.14 -27.97 -3.64
CA TYR A 54 11.39 -28.28 -2.92
C TYR A 54 12.62 -27.75 -3.64
N ARG A 55 12.68 -27.85 -4.97
CA ARG A 55 13.79 -27.32 -5.76
C ARG A 55 13.90 -25.80 -5.64
N LEU A 56 12.77 -25.08 -5.70
CA LEU A 56 12.72 -23.63 -5.49
C LEU A 56 13.15 -23.23 -4.07
N ALA A 57 12.79 -24.04 -3.06
CA ALA A 57 13.20 -23.82 -1.68
C ALA A 57 14.71 -24.02 -1.50
N ASP A 58 15.26 -25.10 -2.06
CA ASP A 58 16.70 -25.39 -2.04
C ASP A 58 17.50 -24.31 -2.80
N ALA A 59 16.92 -23.73 -3.85
CA ALA A 59 17.49 -22.60 -4.60
C ALA A 59 17.32 -21.23 -3.91
N GLY A 60 16.57 -21.14 -2.81
CA GLY A 60 16.37 -19.91 -2.04
C GLY A 60 15.33 -18.93 -2.60
N TYR A 61 14.49 -19.35 -3.54
CA TYR A 61 13.42 -18.50 -4.10
C TYR A 61 12.12 -18.55 -3.30
N ILE A 62 11.92 -19.60 -2.50
CA ILE A 62 10.82 -19.69 -1.54
C ILE A 62 11.35 -20.09 -0.16
N GLN A 63 10.57 -19.79 0.88
CA GLN A 63 10.88 -20.20 2.24
C GLN A 63 11.01 -21.73 2.35
N PRO A 64 11.92 -22.25 3.20
CA PRO A 64 12.11 -23.68 3.38
C PRO A 64 10.81 -24.41 3.73
N LEU A 65 10.57 -25.52 3.02
CA LEU A 65 9.43 -26.39 3.27
C LEU A 65 9.76 -27.36 4.41
N GLU A 66 8.83 -27.52 5.36
CA GLU A 66 8.98 -28.48 6.44
C GLU A 66 9.07 -29.91 5.88
N ARG A 67 10.09 -30.66 6.32
CA ARG A 67 10.25 -32.09 6.00
C ARG A 67 9.32 -32.95 6.87
N ARG A 68 7.99 -32.79 6.75
CA ARG A 68 6.95 -33.69 7.31
C ARG A 68 5.57 -33.32 6.75
N GLY A 69 4.75 -34.20 6.19
CA GLY A 69 4.87 -35.62 5.90
C GLY A 69 3.67 -36.06 5.04
N GLY A 70 3.92 -37.00 4.13
CA GLY A 70 2.90 -37.67 3.31
C GLY A 70 2.09 -36.77 2.36
N ARG A 71 1.36 -37.39 1.43
CA ARG A 71 0.45 -36.78 0.44
C ARG A 71 -0.61 -35.80 1.01
N LYS A 72 -0.67 -35.57 2.33
CA LYS A 72 -1.72 -34.83 3.05
C LYS A 72 -1.24 -33.58 3.82
N SER A 73 0.05 -33.23 3.79
CA SER A 73 0.52 -31.98 4.40
C SER A 73 0.33 -30.79 3.44
N ASN A 74 -0.93 -30.39 3.22
CA ASN A 74 -1.30 -29.18 2.49
C ASN A 74 -1.45 -27.98 3.47
N LYS A 75 -0.69 -27.98 4.57
CA LYS A 75 -0.84 -26.99 5.65
C LYS A 75 0.11 -25.81 5.51
N GLN A 76 1.28 -26.03 4.90
CA GLN A 76 2.27 -24.97 4.72
C GLN A 76 1.97 -24.21 3.44
N THR A 77 1.86 -22.88 3.57
CA THR A 77 1.79 -21.98 2.43
C THR A 77 3.16 -21.85 1.80
N LEU A 78 3.21 -21.85 0.47
CA LEU A 78 4.37 -21.39 -0.28
C LEU A 78 4.53 -19.89 0.00
N VAL A 79 5.75 -19.45 0.28
CA VAL A 79 6.05 -18.04 0.57
C VAL A 79 7.29 -17.70 -0.21
N LEU A 80 7.20 -16.71 -1.10
CA LEU A 80 8.34 -16.23 -1.88
C LEU A 80 9.35 -15.52 -0.96
N THR A 81 10.64 -15.72 -1.21
CA THR A 81 11.68 -14.84 -0.67
C THR A 81 11.70 -13.52 -1.45
N PRO A 82 12.36 -12.46 -0.97
CA PRO A 82 12.53 -11.23 -1.74
C PRO A 82 13.11 -11.47 -3.14
N GLU A 83 14.06 -12.40 -3.25
CA GLU A 83 14.68 -12.80 -4.51
C GLU A 83 13.69 -13.53 -5.43
N GLY A 84 12.90 -14.46 -4.88
CA GLY A 84 11.85 -15.17 -5.63
C GLY A 84 10.73 -14.26 -6.09
N GLU A 85 10.29 -13.33 -5.25
CA GLU A 85 9.25 -12.33 -5.59
C GLU A 85 9.73 -11.38 -6.68
N LYS A 86 10.98 -10.92 -6.60
CA LYS A 86 11.59 -10.08 -7.64
C LYS A 86 11.61 -10.79 -8.99
N LEU A 87 12.08 -12.05 -9.02
CA LEU A 87 12.14 -12.82 -10.27
C LEU A 87 10.73 -13.09 -10.82
N ALA A 88 9.79 -13.54 -9.98
CA ALA A 88 8.41 -13.79 -10.37
C ALA A 88 7.74 -12.54 -10.96
N SER A 89 7.97 -11.38 -10.35
CA SER A 89 7.41 -10.10 -10.78
C SER A 89 7.97 -9.66 -12.13
N GLN A 90 9.27 -9.84 -12.37
CA GLN A 90 9.89 -9.53 -13.66
C GLN A 90 9.34 -10.39 -14.81
N ILE A 91 9.11 -11.68 -14.56
CA ILE A 91 8.53 -12.59 -15.55
C ILE A 91 7.08 -12.18 -15.84
N LEU A 92 6.28 -11.97 -14.79
CA LEU A 92 4.89 -11.53 -14.93
C LEU A 92 4.78 -10.20 -15.67
N GLU A 93 5.69 -9.26 -15.42
CA GLU A 93 5.73 -7.99 -16.12
C GLU A 93 6.00 -8.18 -17.61
N LYS A 94 6.97 -9.03 -17.98
CA LYS A 94 7.25 -9.38 -19.38
C LYS A 94 6.03 -10.00 -20.06
N HIS A 95 5.40 -10.99 -19.42
CA HIS A 95 4.15 -11.61 -19.90
C HIS A 95 3.12 -10.56 -20.28
N GLN A 96 2.81 -9.68 -19.33
CA GLN A 96 1.77 -8.68 -19.49
C GLN A 96 2.11 -7.65 -20.57
N GLN A 97 3.39 -7.26 -20.69
CA GLN A 97 3.83 -6.35 -21.75
C GLN A 97 3.61 -6.98 -23.13
N ILE A 98 4.03 -8.22 -23.32
CA ILE A 98 3.89 -8.95 -24.59
C ILE A 98 2.42 -9.17 -24.93
N GLN A 99 1.62 -9.65 -23.97
CA GLN A 99 0.19 -9.85 -24.14
C GLN A 99 -0.52 -8.57 -24.57
N ARG A 100 -0.22 -7.44 -23.90
CA ARG A 100 -0.78 -6.12 -24.27
C ARG A 100 -0.39 -5.72 -25.69
N TRP A 101 0.86 -5.94 -26.10
CA TRP A 101 1.31 -5.66 -27.47
C TRP A 101 0.53 -6.47 -28.49
N LEU A 102 0.48 -7.77 -28.31
CA LEU A 102 -0.22 -8.68 -29.23
C LEU A 102 -1.70 -8.30 -29.33
N THR A 103 -2.33 -8.02 -28.19
CA THR A 103 -3.73 -7.55 -28.16
C THR A 103 -3.91 -6.25 -28.93
N CYS A 104 -3.00 -5.28 -28.78
CA CYS A 104 -3.03 -4.01 -29.53
C CYS A 104 -2.81 -4.20 -31.03
N LEU A 105 -2.07 -5.22 -31.42
CA LEU A 105 -1.87 -5.62 -32.82
C LEU A 105 -3.08 -6.36 -33.41
N GLY A 106 -4.11 -6.63 -32.60
CA GLY A 106 -5.35 -7.29 -33.02
C GLY A 106 -5.35 -8.81 -32.82
N VAL A 107 -4.36 -9.36 -32.10
CA VAL A 107 -4.39 -10.78 -31.70
C VAL A 107 -5.48 -10.97 -30.63
N PRO A 108 -6.35 -11.99 -30.76
CA PRO A 108 -7.32 -12.33 -29.72
C PRO A 108 -6.64 -12.50 -28.37
N LYS A 109 -7.30 -12.07 -27.29
CA LYS A 109 -6.69 -12.00 -25.96
C LYS A 109 -6.18 -13.35 -25.46
N GLU A 110 -6.92 -14.42 -25.73
CA GLU A 110 -6.57 -15.79 -25.38
C GLU A 110 -5.30 -16.24 -26.11
N GLU A 111 -5.22 -16.02 -27.42
CA GLU A 111 -4.02 -16.31 -28.23
C GLU A 111 -2.84 -15.44 -27.81
N ALA A 112 -3.08 -14.17 -27.46
CA ALA A 112 -2.05 -13.26 -26.98
C ALA A 112 -1.49 -13.68 -25.60
N ASP A 113 -2.31 -14.28 -24.73
CA ASP A 113 -1.89 -14.81 -23.44
C ASP A 113 -1.02 -16.07 -23.63
N GLU A 114 -1.45 -16.96 -24.51
CA GLU A 114 -0.68 -18.16 -24.87
C GLU A 114 0.66 -17.79 -25.49
N GLU A 115 0.70 -16.89 -26.47
CA GLU A 115 1.94 -16.41 -27.09
C GLU A 115 2.86 -15.70 -26.08
N ALA A 116 2.30 -14.87 -25.19
CA ALA A 116 3.07 -14.22 -24.14
C ALA A 116 3.78 -15.22 -23.20
N CYS A 117 3.11 -16.32 -22.82
CA CYS A 117 3.73 -17.40 -22.04
C CYS A 117 4.94 -18.03 -22.75
N HIS A 118 4.93 -18.11 -24.08
CA HIS A 118 6.05 -18.67 -24.83
C HIS A 118 7.20 -17.68 -24.95
N TRP A 119 6.89 -16.41 -25.16
CA TRP A 119 7.88 -15.37 -25.43
C TRP A 119 8.60 -14.92 -24.18
N GLU A 120 7.92 -14.83 -23.02
CA GLU A 120 8.46 -14.22 -21.80
C GLU A 120 9.80 -14.81 -21.33
N HIS A 121 10.02 -16.11 -21.60
CA HIS A 121 11.23 -16.85 -21.21
C HIS A 121 12.34 -16.82 -22.27
N SER A 122 11.99 -16.53 -23.52
CA SER A 122 12.92 -16.62 -24.66
C SER A 122 13.34 -15.25 -25.18
N ILE A 123 12.54 -14.22 -24.92
CA ILE A 123 12.80 -12.87 -25.40
C ILE A 123 13.87 -12.17 -24.55
N THR A 124 14.80 -11.51 -25.23
CA THR A 124 15.86 -10.74 -24.55
C THR A 124 15.35 -9.36 -24.14
N ASP A 125 15.93 -8.79 -23.07
CA ASP A 125 15.58 -7.44 -22.61
C ASP A 125 15.80 -6.40 -23.72
N LYS A 126 16.87 -6.55 -24.53
CA LYS A 126 17.13 -5.69 -25.69
C LYS A 126 16.02 -5.74 -26.74
N THR A 127 15.45 -6.93 -26.97
CA THR A 127 14.34 -7.09 -27.90
C THR A 127 13.08 -6.42 -27.35
N MET A 128 12.82 -6.58 -26.04
CA MET A 128 11.71 -5.89 -25.37
C MET A 128 11.85 -4.36 -25.48
N GLU A 129 13.03 -3.81 -25.15
CA GLU A 129 13.32 -2.37 -25.25
C GLU A 129 13.14 -1.84 -26.69
N ALA A 130 13.61 -2.59 -27.69
CA ALA A 130 13.46 -2.20 -29.09
C ALA A 130 11.99 -2.13 -29.52
N ILE A 131 11.16 -3.07 -29.06
CA ILE A 131 9.72 -3.05 -29.34
C ILE A 131 9.04 -1.90 -28.60
N GLN A 132 9.38 -1.65 -27.33
CA GLN A 132 8.87 -0.48 -26.59
C GLN A 132 9.17 0.82 -27.33
N HIS A 133 10.42 1.02 -27.74
CA HIS A 133 10.83 2.22 -28.48
C HIS A 133 10.08 2.36 -29.82
N HIS A 134 9.82 1.25 -30.51
CA HIS A 134 9.01 1.27 -31.73
C HIS A 134 7.57 1.74 -31.46
N VAL A 135 6.94 1.26 -30.38
CA VAL A 135 5.59 1.69 -29.97
C VAL A 135 5.57 3.18 -29.60
N GLU A 136 6.55 3.66 -28.84
CA GLU A 136 6.68 5.09 -28.51
C GLU A 136 6.85 5.96 -29.75
N MET A 137 7.72 5.54 -30.68
CA MET A 137 7.92 6.23 -31.95
C MET A 137 6.61 6.32 -32.74
N ALA A 138 5.86 5.22 -32.84
CA ALA A 138 4.56 5.19 -33.51
C ALA A 138 3.50 6.08 -32.82
N ALA A 139 3.59 6.27 -31.50
CA ALA A 139 2.74 7.20 -30.75
C ALA A 139 3.11 8.67 -31.04
N ARG A 140 4.40 8.99 -31.03
CA ARG A 140 4.92 10.34 -31.35
C ARG A 140 4.56 10.78 -32.76
N ILE A 141 4.64 9.87 -33.75
CA ILE A 141 4.23 10.16 -35.13
C ILE A 141 2.74 10.56 -35.22
N ARG A 142 1.90 10.05 -34.31
CA ARG A 142 0.47 10.40 -34.21
C ARG A 142 0.18 11.61 -33.31
N GLY A 143 1.21 12.34 -32.88
CA GLY A 143 1.07 13.59 -32.13
C GLY A 143 0.86 13.43 -30.61
N GLY A 144 1.22 12.28 -30.03
CA GLY A 144 1.16 12.05 -28.58
C GLY A 144 2.54 11.89 -27.93
N ASP A 145 2.70 12.34 -26.67
CA ASP A 145 3.93 12.22 -25.87
C ASP A 145 3.89 11.09 -24.82
N ALA A 146 2.86 10.24 -24.86
CA ALA A 146 2.68 9.15 -23.91
C ALA A 146 3.75 8.06 -24.09
N ASN A 147 4.16 7.42 -22.98
CA ASN A 147 5.05 6.25 -23.03
C ASN A 147 4.32 5.05 -23.69
N ALA A 148 5.09 4.03 -24.08
CA ALA A 148 4.52 2.86 -24.78
C ALA A 148 3.37 2.22 -23.99
N VAL A 149 3.54 2.04 -22.68
CA VAL A 149 2.56 1.39 -21.80
C VAL A 149 1.22 2.12 -21.82
N ASP A 150 1.24 3.45 -21.71
CA ASP A 150 0.03 4.29 -21.72
C ASP A 150 -0.66 4.25 -23.09
N VAL A 151 0.12 4.25 -24.18
CA VAL A 151 -0.38 4.15 -25.55
C VAL A 151 -1.06 2.80 -25.78
N MET A 152 -0.44 1.71 -25.34
CA MET A 152 -0.99 0.36 -25.43
C MET A 152 -2.27 0.21 -24.60
N ASN A 153 -2.29 0.75 -23.38
CA ASN A 153 -3.49 0.70 -22.54
C ASN A 153 -4.65 1.48 -23.16
N ALA A 154 -4.38 2.63 -23.79
CA ALA A 154 -5.39 3.40 -24.52
C ALA A 154 -5.91 2.63 -25.75
N MET A 155 -5.03 1.98 -26.51
CA MET A 155 -5.41 1.14 -27.65
C MET A 155 -6.27 -0.06 -27.23
N ALA A 156 -5.85 -0.80 -26.21
CA ALA A 156 -6.60 -1.95 -25.69
C ALA A 156 -8.03 -1.56 -25.26
N ARG A 157 -8.21 -0.40 -24.62
CA ARG A 157 -9.53 0.13 -24.27
C ARG A 157 -10.38 0.50 -25.49
N ALA A 158 -9.78 1.03 -26.54
CA ALA A 158 -10.47 1.37 -27.78
C ALA A 158 -10.92 0.12 -28.56
N PHE A 159 -10.16 -0.98 -28.49
CA PHE A 159 -10.50 -2.26 -29.10
C PHE A 159 -11.50 -3.09 -28.26
N GLY A 160 -11.46 -3.01 -26.92
CA GLY A 160 -12.28 -3.81 -26.00
C GLY A 160 -13.78 -3.49 -25.93
N GLN A 161 -14.31 -2.58 -26.76
CA GLN A 161 -15.75 -2.31 -26.82
C GLN A 161 -16.55 -3.31 -27.68
N GLY A 162 -15.90 -4.34 -28.23
CA GLY A 162 -16.56 -5.43 -28.96
C GLY A 162 -16.16 -6.81 -28.43
N ASN A 163 -17.14 -7.53 -27.87
CA ASN A 163 -17.20 -8.97 -27.59
C ASN A 163 -16.67 -9.54 -26.24
N ASN A 164 -17.67 -10.07 -25.51
CA ASN A 164 -17.73 -11.26 -24.65
C ASN A 164 -16.82 -11.32 -23.40
N GLN A 165 -17.38 -10.94 -22.25
CA GLN A 165 -16.79 -11.12 -20.93
C GLN A 165 -16.78 -12.60 -20.51
N THR A 166 -15.63 -13.26 -20.68
CA THR A 166 -15.29 -14.47 -19.91
C THR A 166 -14.89 -14.08 -18.48
N ILE A 167 -14.94 -15.02 -17.53
CA ILE A 167 -14.59 -14.80 -16.10
C ILE A 167 -13.17 -14.21 -15.96
N SER A 168 -12.24 -14.62 -16.84
CA SER A 168 -10.89 -14.05 -16.95
C SER A 168 -10.88 -12.61 -17.47
N GLY A 169 -11.79 -12.25 -18.37
CA GLY A 169 -12.06 -10.87 -18.81
C GLY A 169 -12.54 -9.97 -17.67
N ASN A 170 -13.43 -10.47 -16.82
CA ASN A 170 -13.85 -9.75 -15.61
C ASN A 170 -12.68 -9.57 -14.63
N LEU A 171 -11.91 -10.63 -14.37
CA LEU A 171 -10.71 -10.52 -13.51
C LEU A 171 -9.71 -9.49 -14.02
N ILE A 172 -9.47 -9.46 -15.33
CA ILE A 172 -8.53 -8.51 -15.95
C ILE A 172 -9.08 -7.08 -15.90
N SER A 173 -10.38 -6.89 -16.08
CA SER A 173 -11.02 -5.57 -15.90
C SER A 173 -10.95 -5.09 -14.44
N ILE A 174 -11.08 -6.00 -13.48
CA ILE A 174 -10.94 -5.72 -12.05
C ILE A 174 -9.47 -5.36 -11.73
N ILE A 175 -8.51 -6.12 -12.25
CA ILE A 175 -7.07 -5.83 -12.12
C ILE A 175 -6.76 -4.44 -12.68
N ASP A 176 -7.24 -4.11 -13.88
CA ASP A 176 -7.02 -2.79 -14.49
C ASP A 176 -7.72 -1.66 -13.70
N GLN A 177 -8.93 -1.88 -13.20
CA GLN A 177 -9.68 -0.90 -12.38
C GLN A 177 -8.93 -0.53 -11.10
N TYR A 178 -8.22 -1.47 -10.50
CA TYR A 178 -7.42 -1.22 -9.29
C TYR A 178 -6.00 -0.73 -9.58
N GLY A 179 -5.58 -0.61 -10.84
CA GLY A 179 -4.23 -0.14 -11.22
C GLY A 179 -3.20 -1.26 -11.42
N GLY A 180 -3.65 -2.42 -11.90
CA GLY A 180 -2.83 -3.60 -12.13
C GLY A 180 -2.74 -4.53 -10.91
N ALA A 181 -1.91 -5.56 -11.01
CA ALA A 181 -1.68 -6.54 -9.95
C ALA A 181 -1.23 -5.89 -8.62
N GLU A 182 -0.44 -4.81 -8.71
CA GLU A 182 0.02 -4.04 -7.55
C GLU A 182 -1.11 -3.27 -6.85
N GLY A 183 -2.13 -2.88 -7.61
CA GLY A 183 -3.33 -2.23 -7.10
C GLY A 183 -4.22 -3.18 -6.31
N ILE A 184 -4.44 -4.38 -6.86
CA ILE A 184 -5.14 -5.48 -6.19
C ILE A 184 -4.41 -5.88 -4.91
N ARG A 185 -3.08 -6.00 -4.96
CA ARG A 185 -2.24 -6.32 -3.79
C ARG A 185 -2.37 -5.27 -2.69
N ARG A 186 -2.28 -3.99 -3.04
CA ARG A 186 -2.52 -2.87 -2.10
C ARG A 186 -3.91 -2.93 -1.47
N LYS A 187 -4.95 -3.23 -2.25
CA LYS A 187 -6.32 -3.40 -1.72
C LYS A 187 -6.38 -4.58 -0.74
N GLY A 188 -5.80 -5.73 -1.10
CA GLY A 188 -5.75 -6.92 -0.24
C GLY A 188 -5.01 -6.67 1.07
N GLU A 189 -3.87 -5.98 1.04
CA GLU A 189 -3.14 -5.57 2.24
C GLU A 189 -3.94 -4.59 3.11
N LEU A 190 -4.62 -3.62 2.48
CA LEU A 190 -5.51 -2.68 3.17
C LEU A 190 -6.68 -3.40 3.85
N SER A 191 -7.31 -4.34 3.15
CA SER A 191 -8.41 -5.16 3.66
C SER A 191 -7.97 -6.02 4.84
N ALA A 192 -6.85 -6.73 4.71
CA ALA A 192 -6.29 -7.54 5.79
C ALA A 192 -5.95 -6.69 7.03
N ARG A 193 -5.41 -5.49 6.84
CA ARG A 193 -5.13 -4.55 7.94
C ARG A 193 -6.38 -3.95 8.58
N ALA A 194 -7.46 -3.82 7.81
CA ALA A 194 -8.75 -3.33 8.29
C ALA A 194 -9.57 -4.41 9.02
N GLY A 195 -9.20 -5.69 8.88
CA GLY A 195 -9.94 -6.81 9.48
C GLY A 195 -10.85 -7.57 8.50
N GLY A 196 -10.76 -7.28 7.20
CA GLY A 196 -11.57 -7.87 6.13
C GLY A 196 -12.17 -6.80 5.21
N ASP A 197 -12.78 -7.25 4.11
CA ASP A 197 -13.36 -6.36 3.11
C ASP A 197 -14.54 -5.55 3.66
N ASP A 198 -15.44 -6.17 4.43
CA ASP A 198 -16.59 -5.50 5.06
C ASP A 198 -16.14 -4.36 5.99
N GLN A 199 -15.08 -4.61 6.75
CA GLN A 199 -14.55 -3.65 7.72
C GLN A 199 -13.75 -2.54 7.03
N LEU A 200 -13.09 -2.85 5.91
CA LEU A 200 -12.48 -1.86 5.04
C LEU A 200 -13.54 -0.95 4.42
N GLU A 201 -14.65 -1.50 3.95
CA GLU A 201 -15.75 -0.74 3.36
C GLU A 201 -16.40 0.18 4.40
N GLU A 202 -16.70 -0.32 5.60
CA GLU A 202 -17.18 0.50 6.72
C GLU A 202 -16.20 1.64 7.05
N THR A 203 -14.90 1.36 7.03
CA THR A 203 -13.85 2.37 7.26
C THR A 203 -13.84 3.42 6.15
N LEU A 204 -13.99 3.02 4.89
CA LEU A 204 -14.02 3.94 3.75
C LEU A 204 -15.28 4.82 3.75
N VAL A 205 -16.44 4.24 4.07
CA VAL A 205 -17.70 4.99 4.24
C VAL A 205 -17.55 6.01 5.37
N PHE A 206 -17.00 5.61 6.52
CA PHE A 206 -16.72 6.54 7.62
C PHE A 206 -15.79 7.68 7.19
N LEU A 207 -14.74 7.38 6.41
CA LEU A 207 -13.83 8.40 5.89
C LEU A 207 -14.57 9.40 4.98
N GLU A 208 -15.44 8.94 4.10
CA GLU A 208 -16.25 9.81 3.23
C GLU A 208 -17.23 10.67 4.04
N GLU A 209 -18.00 10.07 4.95
CA GLU A 209 -18.94 10.78 5.82
C GLU A 209 -18.24 11.82 6.71
N SER A 210 -16.99 11.54 7.11
CA SER A 210 -16.18 12.46 7.90
C SER A 210 -15.58 13.62 7.09
N GLY A 211 -15.73 13.60 5.76
CA GLY A 211 -15.24 14.64 4.84
C GLY A 211 -13.88 14.33 4.21
N GLY A 212 -13.55 13.05 4.07
CA GLY A 212 -12.36 12.55 3.37
C GLY A 212 -11.14 12.31 4.26
N ILE A 213 -10.16 11.60 3.70
CA ILE A 213 -8.97 11.10 4.41
C ILE A 213 -8.10 12.21 5.00
N ASP A 214 -7.98 13.35 4.33
CA ASP A 214 -7.15 14.46 4.81
C ASP A 214 -7.76 15.14 6.04
N LYS A 215 -9.09 15.23 6.10
CA LYS A 215 -9.79 15.75 7.27
C LYS A 215 -9.69 14.79 8.45
N VAL A 216 -9.93 13.50 8.24
CA VAL A 216 -9.76 12.48 9.29
C VAL A 216 -8.32 12.42 9.80
N ARG A 217 -7.32 12.59 8.92
CA ARG A 217 -5.92 12.72 9.33
C ARG A 217 -5.69 13.93 10.23
N ALA A 218 -6.24 15.10 9.88
CA ALA A 218 -6.13 16.31 10.69
C ALA A 218 -6.81 16.14 12.07
N ASP A 219 -7.95 15.46 12.11
CA ASP A 219 -8.70 15.17 13.32
C ASP A 219 -7.94 14.20 14.23
N LEU A 220 -7.35 13.11 13.69
CA LEU A 220 -6.52 12.17 14.45
C LEU A 220 -5.27 12.85 15.04
N LEU A 221 -4.65 13.78 14.31
CA LEU A 221 -3.53 14.58 14.83
C LEU A 221 -3.99 15.48 15.99
N SER A 222 -5.15 16.11 15.86
CA SER A 222 -5.75 16.95 16.90
C SER A 222 -6.12 16.14 18.14
N PHE A 223 -6.69 14.95 17.95
CA PHE A 223 -6.99 13.99 19.00
C PHE A 223 -5.72 13.51 19.73
N SER A 224 -4.65 13.20 18.99
CA SER A 224 -3.36 12.82 19.59
C SER A 224 -2.79 13.94 20.48
N ARG A 225 -2.91 15.21 20.05
CA ARG A 225 -2.52 16.37 20.87
C ARG A 225 -3.39 16.48 22.11
N LEU A 226 -4.70 16.33 21.96
CA LEU A 226 -5.66 16.38 23.07
C LEU A 226 -5.35 15.29 24.10
N LYS A 227 -5.17 14.04 23.67
CA LYS A 227 -4.82 12.92 24.55
C LYS A 227 -3.55 13.19 25.36
N LYS A 228 -2.49 13.69 24.71
CA LYS A 228 -1.25 14.08 25.39
C LYS A 228 -1.46 15.19 26.43
N MET A 229 -2.38 16.13 26.18
CA MET A 229 -2.72 17.16 27.17
C MET A 229 -3.49 16.56 28.35
N THR A 230 -4.48 15.71 28.07
CA THR A 230 -5.25 14.99 29.10
C THR A 230 -4.32 14.19 30.00
N ASP A 231 -3.39 13.41 29.43
CA ASP A 231 -2.43 12.60 30.20
C ASP A 231 -1.52 13.47 31.09
N ARG A 232 -1.04 14.62 30.58
CA ARG A 232 -0.19 15.56 31.36
C ARG A 232 -0.93 16.24 32.49
N ASN A 233 -2.24 16.40 32.34
CA ASN A 233 -3.07 17.12 33.29
C ASN A 233 -3.81 16.17 34.24
N GLY A 234 -3.31 14.95 34.44
CA GLY A 234 -3.88 14.02 35.42
C GLY A 234 -5.10 13.25 34.91
N GLY A 235 -5.23 13.07 33.59
CA GLY A 235 -6.34 12.36 32.98
C GLY A 235 -7.55 13.26 32.74
N GLU A 236 -8.71 12.65 32.53
CA GLU A 236 -9.95 13.36 32.23
C GLU A 236 -10.38 14.28 33.37
N ASP A 237 -10.21 13.84 34.62
CA ASP A 237 -10.59 14.60 35.82
C ASP A 237 -9.81 15.91 35.96
N GLY A 238 -8.49 15.86 35.78
CA GLY A 238 -7.68 17.08 35.88
C GLY A 238 -7.84 18.00 34.67
N MET A 239 -8.17 17.45 33.49
CA MET A 239 -8.56 18.27 32.35
C MET A 239 -9.91 18.97 32.58
N ALA A 240 -10.88 18.29 33.19
CA ALA A 240 -12.16 18.87 33.62
C ALA A 240 -11.95 19.97 34.68
N ALA A 241 -11.06 19.74 35.65
CA ALA A 241 -10.70 20.74 36.65
C ALA A 241 -10.07 22.01 36.01
N LEU A 242 -9.22 21.85 34.99
CA LEU A 242 -8.65 22.98 34.24
C LEU A 242 -9.72 23.77 33.47
N PHE A 243 -10.70 23.08 32.86
CA PHE A 243 -11.83 23.76 32.21
C PHE A 243 -12.70 24.52 33.21
N ALA A 244 -12.98 23.93 34.38
CA ALA A 244 -13.70 24.61 35.45
C ALA A 244 -12.97 25.87 35.93
N LEU A 245 -11.65 25.77 36.15
CA LEU A 245 -10.83 26.92 36.51
C LEU A 245 -10.83 28.01 35.41
N CYS A 246 -10.79 27.60 34.14
CA CYS A 246 -10.86 28.53 33.01
C CYS A 246 -12.18 29.32 33.02
N GLU A 247 -13.30 28.66 33.27
CA GLU A 247 -14.62 29.30 33.39
C GLU A 247 -14.69 30.22 34.61
N GLU A 248 -14.19 29.80 35.78
CA GLU A 248 -14.10 30.65 36.97
C GLU A 248 -13.28 31.93 36.72
N LEU A 249 -12.21 31.83 35.91
CA LEU A 249 -11.39 32.96 35.51
C LEU A 249 -12.06 33.88 34.47
N GLY A 250 -13.28 33.57 34.02
CA GLY A 250 -14.05 34.32 33.02
C GLY A 250 -13.80 33.87 31.58
N GLY A 251 -13.41 32.61 31.41
CA GLY A 251 -13.25 31.93 30.13
C GLY A 251 -11.98 32.30 29.34
N VAL A 252 -11.80 31.61 28.22
CA VAL A 252 -10.58 31.67 27.38
C VAL A 252 -10.24 33.09 26.91
N ARG A 253 -11.24 33.95 26.66
CA ARG A 253 -11.01 35.34 26.23
C ARG A 253 -10.28 36.17 27.29
N ARG A 254 -10.67 36.02 28.56
CA ARG A 254 -10.04 36.76 29.67
C ARG A 254 -8.65 36.21 29.97
N LEU A 255 -8.49 34.89 29.91
CA LEU A 255 -7.19 34.21 30.01
C LEU A 255 -6.20 34.70 28.94
N ASN A 256 -6.63 34.82 27.68
CA ASN A 256 -5.78 35.35 26.62
C ASN A 256 -5.37 36.81 26.89
N LYS A 257 -6.27 37.68 27.35
CA LYS A 257 -5.91 39.06 27.72
C LYS A 257 -4.87 39.10 28.84
N LEU A 258 -5.02 38.26 29.86
CA LEU A 258 -4.07 38.16 30.96
C LEU A 258 -2.70 37.66 30.48
N LYS A 259 -2.69 36.66 29.58
CA LYS A 259 -1.47 36.17 28.95
C LYS A 259 -0.76 37.26 28.14
N THR A 260 -1.48 38.00 27.30
CA THR A 260 -0.89 39.08 26.49
C THR A 260 -0.29 40.18 27.38
N LEU A 261 -0.97 40.54 28.48
CA LEU A 261 -0.44 41.47 29.47
C LEU A 261 0.83 40.94 30.14
N ALA A 262 0.82 39.67 30.55
CA ALA A 262 1.99 39.03 31.15
C ALA A 262 3.17 38.99 30.19
N ASP A 263 2.98 38.57 28.95
CA ASP A 263 4.02 38.52 27.92
C ASP A 263 4.61 39.91 27.67
N ALA A 264 3.76 40.95 27.58
CA ALA A 264 4.20 42.34 27.40
C ALA A 264 5.01 42.89 28.59
N MET A 265 4.79 42.34 29.79
CA MET A 265 5.47 42.74 31.02
C MET A 265 6.64 41.82 31.40
N GLY A 266 7.04 40.88 30.54
CA GLY A 266 8.20 39.99 30.79
C GLY A 266 7.87 38.73 31.60
N GLY A 267 6.61 38.32 31.64
CA GLY A 267 6.13 37.07 32.24
C GLY A 267 5.23 37.28 33.48
N ILE A 268 4.44 36.26 33.81
CA ILE A 268 3.49 36.29 34.94
C ILE A 268 4.17 36.65 36.26
N ASP A 269 5.37 36.12 36.52
CA ASP A 269 6.08 36.38 37.77
C ASP A 269 6.47 37.86 37.92
N GLN A 270 6.81 38.54 36.82
CA GLN A 270 7.12 39.96 36.83
C GLN A 270 5.86 40.78 37.14
N VAL A 271 4.72 40.41 36.56
CA VAL A 271 3.42 41.05 36.84
C VAL A 271 3.05 40.90 38.32
N LEU A 272 3.12 39.69 38.86
CA LEU A 272 2.81 39.43 40.26
C LEU A 272 3.73 40.21 41.20
N ARG A 273 5.02 40.33 40.85
CA ARG A 273 5.98 41.11 41.64
C ARG A 273 5.63 42.59 41.65
N ILE A 274 5.30 43.18 40.50
CA ILE A 274 4.90 44.59 40.38
C ILE A 274 3.60 44.85 41.15
N LEU A 275 2.59 44.00 40.97
CA LEU A 275 1.32 44.12 41.69
C LEU A 275 1.51 43.97 43.20
N GLY A 276 2.35 43.03 43.64
CA GLY A 276 2.67 42.87 45.06
C GLY A 276 3.43 44.04 45.66
N GLN A 277 4.36 44.65 44.91
CA GLN A 277 5.07 45.87 45.33
C GLN A 277 4.13 47.06 45.43
N ASN A 278 3.26 47.25 44.42
CA ASN A 278 2.25 48.32 44.46
C ASN A 278 1.26 48.11 45.60
N TYR A 279 0.72 46.90 45.80
CA TYR A 279 -0.17 46.63 46.92
C TYR A 279 0.47 46.99 48.28
N LYS A 280 1.74 46.62 48.49
CA LYS A 280 2.48 46.99 49.71
C LYS A 280 2.64 48.50 49.89
N LEU A 281 2.93 49.23 48.81
CA LEU A 281 3.04 50.69 48.83
C LEU A 281 1.70 51.34 49.17
N TRP A 282 0.62 50.88 48.54
CA TRP A 282 -0.73 51.41 48.79
C TRP A 282 -1.26 51.03 50.19
N SER A 283 -1.00 49.82 50.68
CA SER A 283 -1.37 49.43 52.05
C SER A 283 -0.58 50.20 53.11
N ALA A 284 0.69 50.51 52.85
CA ALA A 284 1.51 51.33 53.74
C ALA A 284 1.03 52.80 53.78
N ALA A 285 0.63 53.36 52.64
CA ALA A 285 0.06 54.70 52.57
C ALA A 285 -1.29 54.80 53.32
N LEU A 286 -2.18 53.82 53.15
CA LEU A 286 -3.46 53.75 53.87
C LEU A 286 -3.30 53.54 55.39
N GLN A 287 -2.26 52.83 55.83
CA GLN A 287 -1.96 52.69 57.26
C GLN A 287 -1.32 53.96 57.87
N ALA A 288 -0.61 54.76 57.08
CA ALA A 288 -0.06 56.04 57.53
C ALA A 288 -1.17 57.09 57.76
N ASP A 289 -2.19 57.15 56.91
CA ASP A 289 -3.35 58.06 57.06
C ASP A 289 -4.21 57.73 58.30
N HIS A 290 -4.21 56.48 58.79
CA HIS A 290 -4.94 56.09 60.01
C HIS A 290 -4.18 56.35 61.32
N HIS A 291 -2.98 56.93 61.27
CA HIS A 291 -2.22 57.35 62.45
C HIS A 291 -2.11 58.88 62.60
N GLU A 292 -2.75 59.66 61.72
CA GLU A 292 -2.81 61.12 61.79
C GLU A 292 -4.20 61.70 62.16
N THR A 293 -5.14 60.88 62.64
CA THR A 293 -6.40 61.33 63.29
C THR A 293 -6.44 60.91 64.76
#